data_AF-A4BR40-F1
#
_entry.id   AF-A4BR40-F1
#
_cell.length_a   1.000
_cell.length_b   1.000
_cell.length_c   1.000
_cell.angle_alpha   90.00
_cell.angle_beta   90.00
_cell.angle_gamma   90.00
#
_symmetry.space_group_name_H-M   'P 1'
#
loop_
_entity.id
_entity.type
_entity.pdbx_description
1 polymer ?
#
loop_
_entity_poly.entity_id
_entity_poly.type
_entity_poly.pdbx_seq_one_letter_code
_entity_poly.pdbx_strand_id
1 'polypeptide(L)'
;MGLTRGFRRIRGGYSNTPERPKRVFVYPLQRNVARLLNHPDRAAPGLFGDPRMALSAAQMRALPQYFTDLPDPRRAQGRRHRLPVVPALTAGASLCGMQSYKAMAEWASSLGQAARQRFGCRRGNGHYLVPSLYVIRDCLVRLGPEALDRRGSVAD
;
A
#
# COMPACT_ATOMS: atom_id res chain seq x y z
N MET A 1 -1.86 -12.64 -25.07
CA MET A 1 -0.48 -12.37 -25.55
C MET A 1 -0.52 -11.17 -26.48
N GLY A 2 0.49 -10.30 -26.49
CA GLY A 2 0.40 -9.03 -27.21
C GLY A 2 1.72 -8.30 -27.46
N LEU A 3 1.60 -7.16 -28.12
CA LEU A 3 2.70 -6.23 -28.38
C LEU A 3 3.12 -5.53 -27.09
N THR A 4 4.43 -5.37 -26.88
CA THR A 4 4.93 -4.51 -25.79
C THR A 4 4.54 -3.07 -26.06
N ARG A 5 4.13 -2.34 -25.02
CA ARG A 5 4.04 -0.87 -25.11
C ARG A 5 5.40 -0.23 -25.41
N GLY A 6 6.49 -0.80 -24.85
CA GLY A 6 7.88 -0.49 -25.22
C GLY A 6 8.31 0.96 -25.02
N PHE A 7 9.61 1.19 -24.88
CA PHE A 7 10.19 2.54 -24.91
C PHE A 7 11.46 2.52 -25.75
N ARG A 8 11.64 3.54 -26.59
CA ARG A 8 12.86 3.73 -27.39
C ARG A 8 13.69 4.84 -26.77
N ARG A 9 15.00 4.61 -26.62
CA ARG A 9 15.93 5.66 -26.21
C ARG A 9 16.09 6.69 -27.34
N ILE A 10 15.92 7.96 -27.01
CA ILE A 10 16.12 9.11 -27.89
C ILE A 10 17.17 10.04 -27.26
N ARG A 11 17.66 11.02 -28.02
CA ARG A 11 18.75 11.91 -27.60
C ARG A 11 18.45 12.69 -26.30
N GLY A 12 17.18 12.80 -25.90
CA GLY A 12 16.72 13.44 -24.66
C GLY A 12 16.00 12.53 -23.65
N GLY A 13 16.08 11.20 -23.77
CA GLY A 13 15.43 10.27 -22.83
C GLY A 13 14.80 9.06 -23.49
N TYR A 14 13.52 8.82 -23.19
CA TYR A 14 12.77 7.67 -23.70
C TYR A 14 11.43 8.11 -24.29
N SER A 15 11.13 7.64 -25.51
CA SER A 15 9.81 7.81 -26.14
C SER A 15 8.95 6.55 -25.95
N ASN A 16 7.66 6.73 -25.73
CA ASN A 16 6.65 5.67 -25.59
C ASN A 16 6.01 5.25 -26.94
N THR A 17 6.51 5.78 -28.06
CA THR A 17 6.00 5.49 -29.42
C THR A 17 7.01 4.61 -30.17
N PRO A 18 6.98 3.28 -29.98
CA PRO A 18 7.87 2.40 -30.72
C PRO A 18 7.34 2.17 -32.14
N GLU A 19 8.12 2.55 -33.16
CA GLU A 19 7.84 2.21 -34.57
C GLU A 19 7.80 0.69 -34.82
N ARG A 20 8.45 -0.10 -33.95
CA ARG A 20 8.50 -1.57 -34.02
C ARG A 20 8.31 -2.15 -32.62
N PRO A 21 7.07 -2.32 -32.14
CA PRO A 21 6.81 -2.92 -30.84
C PRO A 21 7.30 -4.37 -30.81
N LYS A 22 7.95 -4.77 -29.71
CA LYS A 22 8.42 -6.15 -29.52
C LYS A 22 7.22 -7.06 -29.25
N ARG A 23 7.30 -8.32 -29.68
CA ARG A 23 6.31 -9.35 -29.30
C ARG A 23 6.80 -10.01 -28.00
N VAL A 24 5.91 -10.12 -27.01
CA VAL A 24 6.21 -10.88 -25.79
C VAL A 24 5.80 -12.33 -26.02
N PHE A 25 6.78 -13.23 -25.95
CA PHE A 25 6.56 -14.66 -25.87
C PHE A 25 6.80 -15.11 -24.42
N VAL A 26 5.90 -15.93 -23.89
CA VAL A 26 5.97 -16.44 -22.52
C VAL A 26 6.08 -17.95 -22.64
N TYR A 27 7.14 -18.50 -22.06
CA TYR A 27 7.31 -19.93 -21.95
C TYR A 27 6.55 -20.43 -20.71
N PRO A 28 5.62 -21.38 -20.84
CA PRO A 28 4.86 -21.89 -19.71
C PRO A 28 5.77 -22.70 -18.78
N LEU A 29 6.09 -22.15 -17.61
CA LEU A 29 6.86 -22.85 -16.57
C LEU A 29 6.03 -23.94 -15.86
N GLN A 30 4.71 -23.82 -15.85
CA GLN A 30 3.78 -24.77 -15.24
C GLN A 30 2.59 -25.03 -16.17
N ARG A 31 2.05 -26.26 -16.12
CA ARG A 31 0.98 -26.74 -17.03
C ARG A 31 -0.30 -25.90 -16.98
N ASN A 32 -0.60 -25.30 -15.82
CA ASN A 32 -1.83 -24.53 -15.59
C ASN A 32 -1.66 -23.01 -15.84
N VAL A 33 -0.52 -22.54 -16.38
CA VAL A 33 -0.23 -21.10 -16.49
C VAL A 33 -1.28 -20.33 -17.32
N ALA A 34 -1.82 -20.94 -18.37
CA ALA A 34 -2.82 -20.29 -19.21
C ALA A 34 -4.12 -20.04 -18.43
N ARG A 35 -4.52 -20.97 -17.55
CA ARG A 35 -5.68 -20.80 -16.67
C ARG A 35 -5.43 -19.72 -15.63
N LEU A 36 -4.24 -19.69 -15.03
CA LEU A 36 -3.87 -18.70 -14.02
C LEU A 36 -3.78 -17.28 -14.59
N LEU A 37 -3.18 -17.10 -15.76
CA LEU A 37 -3.01 -15.79 -16.40
C LEU A 37 -4.31 -15.21 -16.97
N ASN A 38 -5.28 -16.07 -17.31
CA ASN A 38 -6.61 -15.67 -17.78
C ASN A 38 -7.67 -15.72 -16.67
N HIS A 39 -7.28 -15.88 -15.41
CA HIS A 39 -8.24 -15.91 -14.31
C HIS A 39 -8.93 -14.52 -14.18
N PRO A 40 -10.27 -14.47 -14.04
CA PRO A 40 -11.00 -13.20 -13.97
C PRO A 40 -10.59 -12.38 -12.75
N ASP A 41 -10.37 -13.06 -11.63
CA ASP A 41 -9.74 -12.49 -10.45
C ASP A 41 -8.22 -12.65 -10.57
N ARG A 42 -7.53 -11.55 -10.87
CA ARG A 42 -6.06 -11.53 -10.98
C ARG A 42 -5.36 -11.75 -9.63
N ALA A 43 -6.08 -11.67 -8.51
CA ALA A 43 -5.54 -11.91 -7.18
C ALA A 43 -5.55 -13.36 -6.74
N ALA A 44 -6.53 -14.15 -7.19
CA ALA A 44 -6.64 -15.57 -6.84
C ALA A 44 -5.38 -16.41 -7.14
N PRO A 45 -4.62 -16.18 -8.22
CA PRO A 45 -3.38 -16.91 -8.49
C PRO A 45 -2.22 -16.60 -7.54
N GLY A 46 -2.30 -15.52 -6.74
CA GLY A 46 -1.16 -15.04 -5.94
C GLY A 46 0.04 -14.59 -6.78
N LEU A 47 -0.16 -14.31 -8.08
CA LEU A 47 0.91 -14.02 -9.05
C LEU A 47 1.35 -12.55 -9.07
N PHE A 48 1.06 -11.80 -8.01
CA PHE A 48 1.61 -10.46 -7.90
C PHE A 48 3.08 -10.58 -7.54
N GLY A 49 3.96 -9.96 -8.33
CA GLY A 49 5.30 -9.68 -7.86
C GLY A 49 5.24 -8.76 -6.63
N ASP A 50 6.33 -8.67 -5.87
CA ASP A 50 6.40 -7.75 -4.73
C ASP A 50 5.92 -6.36 -5.16
N PRO A 51 4.86 -5.83 -4.54
CA PRO A 51 4.30 -4.54 -4.92
C PRO A 51 5.37 -3.47 -4.68
N ARG A 52 5.98 -3.01 -5.77
CA ARG A 52 7.11 -2.06 -5.76
C ARG A 52 6.67 -0.60 -5.70
N MET A 53 5.43 -0.31 -5.32
CA MET A 53 5.02 1.09 -5.14
C MET A 53 5.76 1.66 -3.92
N ALA A 54 6.68 2.60 -4.17
CA ALA A 54 7.28 3.39 -3.12
C ALA A 54 6.43 4.65 -2.89
N LEU A 55 6.02 4.88 -1.65
CA LEU A 55 5.33 6.12 -1.28
C LEU A 55 6.33 7.29 -1.28
N SER A 56 5.97 8.38 -1.94
CA SER A 56 6.71 9.63 -1.86
C SER A 56 6.60 10.25 -0.46
N ALA A 57 7.55 11.12 -0.11
CA ALA A 57 7.50 11.85 1.15
C ALA A 57 6.23 12.71 1.30
N ALA A 58 5.70 13.24 0.20
CA ALA A 58 4.45 14.01 0.19
C ALA A 58 3.25 13.10 0.52
N GLN A 59 3.15 11.93 -0.11
CA GLN A 59 2.09 10.95 0.16
C GLN A 59 2.12 10.46 1.62
N MET A 60 3.31 10.19 2.17
CA MET A 60 3.45 9.79 3.58
C MET A 60 2.93 10.85 4.56
N ARG A 61 3.08 12.15 4.24
CA ARG A 61 2.55 13.25 5.06
C ARG A 61 1.05 13.45 4.86
N ALA A 62 0.56 13.23 3.63
CA ALA A 62 -0.85 13.42 3.28
C ALA A 62 -1.74 12.32 3.88
N LEU A 63 -1.29 11.06 3.90
CA LEU A 63 -2.10 9.92 4.35
C LEU A 63 -2.73 10.12 5.75
N PRO A 64 -1.97 10.50 6.81
CA PRO A 64 -2.57 10.78 8.12
C PRO A 64 -3.60 11.92 8.11
N GLN A 65 -3.49 12.89 7.19
CA GLN A 65 -4.40 14.03 7.14
C GLN A 65 -5.81 13.59 6.75
N TYR A 66 -5.95 12.59 5.88
CA TYR A 66 -7.25 12.03 5.47
C TYR A 66 -8.08 11.46 6.63
N PHE A 67 -7.42 11.04 7.70
CA PHE A 67 -8.06 10.34 8.82
C PHE A 67 -8.20 11.22 10.07
N THR A 68 -7.94 12.53 9.95
CA THR A 68 -7.95 13.46 11.10
C THR A 68 -9.33 13.64 11.72
N ASP A 69 -10.39 13.61 10.90
CA ASP A 69 -11.77 13.80 11.35
C ASP A 69 -12.45 12.51 11.84
N LEU A 70 -11.73 11.38 11.85
CA LEU A 70 -12.30 10.13 12.35
C LEU A 70 -12.47 10.19 13.88
N PRO A 71 -13.65 9.84 14.42
CA PRO A 71 -13.82 9.71 15.86
C PRO A 71 -12.97 8.55 16.38
N ASP A 72 -12.25 8.71 17.50
CA ASP A 72 -11.41 7.66 18.08
C ASP A 72 -12.25 6.71 18.96
N PRO A 73 -12.57 5.48 18.49
CA PRO A 73 -13.43 4.56 19.22
C PRO A 73 -12.70 3.88 20.40
N ARG A 74 -11.40 4.14 20.58
CA ARG A 74 -10.59 3.53 21.64
C ARG A 74 -10.76 4.30 22.95
N ARG A 75 -10.75 3.55 24.06
CA ARG A 75 -10.68 4.11 25.42
C ARG A 75 -9.40 4.92 25.61
N ALA A 76 -9.39 5.88 26.54
CA ALA A 76 -8.25 6.77 26.78
C ALA A 76 -6.91 6.03 26.99
N GLN A 77 -6.93 4.92 27.75
CA GLN A 77 -5.74 4.08 28.00
C GLN A 77 -5.17 3.42 26.72
N GLY A 78 -5.99 3.24 25.68
CA GLY A 78 -5.62 2.67 24.38
C GLY A 78 -5.08 3.69 23.37
N ARG A 79 -5.06 4.99 23.70
CA ARG A 79 -4.70 6.07 22.76
C ARG A 79 -3.19 6.38 22.71
N ARG A 80 -2.35 5.34 22.79
CA ARG A 80 -0.88 5.50 22.73
C ARG A 80 -0.40 5.97 21.35
N HIS A 81 -1.12 5.67 20.29
CA HIS A 81 -0.84 6.16 18.93
C HIS A 81 -2.00 7.07 18.51
N ARG A 82 -1.70 8.22 17.93
CA ARG A 82 -2.72 9.12 17.36
C ARG A 82 -3.59 8.32 16.39
N LEU A 83 -4.91 8.47 16.48
CA LEU A 83 -5.84 7.70 15.63
C LEU A 83 -5.46 7.76 14.16
N PRO A 84 -5.21 8.93 13.52
CA PRO A 84 -5.04 9.02 12.07
C PRO A 84 -3.80 8.28 11.55
N VAL A 85 -2.81 8.03 12.40
CA VAL A 85 -1.56 7.35 12.05
C VAL A 85 -1.79 5.87 11.77
N VAL A 86 -2.68 5.23 12.53
CA VAL A 86 -2.93 3.79 12.40
C VAL A 86 -3.56 3.43 11.04
N PRO A 87 -4.70 4.02 10.61
CA PRO A 87 -5.27 3.78 9.29
C PRO A 87 -4.38 4.32 8.17
N ALA A 88 -3.60 5.38 8.40
CA ALA A 88 -2.63 5.86 7.40
C ALA A 88 -1.52 4.86 7.11
N LEU A 89 -0.96 4.23 8.14
CA LEU A 89 0.05 3.18 7.97
C LEU A 89 -0.54 1.96 7.27
N THR A 90 -1.77 1.57 7.59
CA THR A 90 -2.41 0.40 6.97
C THR A 90 -2.81 0.69 5.53
N ALA A 91 -3.29 1.89 5.23
CA ALA A 91 -3.54 2.35 3.86
C ALA A 91 -2.23 2.40 3.06
N GLY A 92 -1.17 2.98 3.64
CA GLY A 92 0.16 3.00 3.02
C GLY A 92 0.71 1.61 2.72
N ALA A 93 0.57 0.68 3.68
CA ALA A 93 0.94 -0.72 3.50
C ALA A 93 0.10 -1.39 2.39
N SER A 94 -1.21 -1.13 2.34
CA SER A 94 -2.12 -1.66 1.32
C SER A 94 -1.76 -1.14 -0.09
N LEU A 95 -1.39 0.14 -0.21
CA LEU A 95 -0.87 0.73 -1.45
C LEU A 95 0.47 0.10 -1.87
N CYS A 96 1.27 -0.30 -0.89
CA CYS A 96 2.47 -1.12 -1.08
C CYS A 96 2.14 -2.63 -1.15
N GLY A 97 0.87 -2.99 -1.37
CA GLY A 97 0.31 -4.33 -1.58
C GLY A 97 0.42 -5.34 -0.44
N MET A 98 0.54 -4.85 0.79
CA MET A 98 0.41 -5.67 2.00
C MET A 98 -1.06 -5.88 2.33
N GLN A 99 -1.52 -7.13 2.35
CA GLN A 99 -2.95 -7.45 2.49
C GLN A 99 -3.34 -7.99 3.87
N SER A 100 -2.39 -8.48 4.68
CA SER A 100 -2.67 -9.01 6.01
C SER A 100 -2.22 -8.04 7.11
N TYR A 101 -2.91 -8.04 8.25
CA TYR A 101 -2.50 -7.20 9.41
C TYR A 101 -1.04 -7.43 9.81
N LYS A 102 -0.58 -8.68 9.73
CA LYS A 102 0.81 -9.04 10.01
C LYS A 102 1.75 -8.38 9.00
N ALA A 103 1.48 -8.50 7.70
CA ALA A 103 2.27 -7.87 6.66
C ALA A 103 2.28 -6.33 6.78
N MET A 104 1.15 -5.73 7.14
CA MET A 104 1.07 -4.28 7.39
C MET A 104 1.93 -3.85 8.58
N ALA A 105 1.91 -4.61 9.68
CA ALA A 105 2.73 -4.34 10.86
C ALA A 105 4.24 -4.51 10.58
N GLU A 106 4.61 -5.54 9.84
CA GLU A 106 5.98 -5.79 9.39
C GLU A 106 6.46 -4.68 8.45
N TRP A 107 5.63 -4.28 7.48
CA TRP A 107 5.92 -3.15 6.60
C TRP A 107 6.12 -1.85 7.39
N ALA A 108 5.22 -1.53 8.32
CA ALA A 108 5.37 -0.34 9.17
C ALA A 108 6.68 -0.40 9.99
N SER A 109 7.03 -1.58 10.50
CA SER A 109 8.27 -1.81 11.25
C SER A 109 9.52 -1.69 10.37
N SER A 110 9.43 -2.04 9.09
CA SER A 110 10.53 -1.88 8.12
C SER A 110 10.80 -0.42 7.73
N LEU A 111 9.87 0.50 7.98
CA LEU A 111 10.04 1.91 7.65
C LEU A 111 11.20 2.53 8.43
N GLY A 112 12.04 3.29 7.73
CA GLY A 112 13.06 4.13 8.36
C GLY A 112 12.45 5.27 9.19
N GLN A 113 13.25 5.84 10.10
CA GLN A 113 12.79 6.87 11.06
C GLN A 113 12.14 8.09 10.38
N ALA A 114 12.71 8.57 9.27
CA ALA A 114 12.17 9.70 8.52
C ALA A 114 10.78 9.41 7.92
N ALA A 115 10.53 8.16 7.47
CA ALA A 115 9.22 7.76 6.98
C ALA A 115 8.21 7.70 8.13
N ARG A 116 8.58 7.10 9.26
CA ARG A 116 7.74 7.05 10.47
C ARG A 116 7.39 8.46 10.98
N GLN A 117 8.33 9.40 10.94
CA GLN A 117 8.09 10.80 11.25
C GLN A 117 7.07 11.43 10.29
N ARG A 118 7.20 11.20 8.97
CA ARG A 118 6.27 11.74 7.97
C ARG A 118 4.84 11.21 8.17
N PHE A 119 4.70 9.95 8.56
CA PHE A 119 3.41 9.37 8.97
C PHE A 119 2.88 9.93 10.31
N GLY A 120 3.68 10.72 11.05
CA GLY A 120 3.26 11.28 12.34
C GLY A 120 3.27 10.28 13.49
N CYS A 121 4.07 9.21 13.40
CA CYS A 121 4.28 8.28 14.50
C CYS A 121 4.69 9.02 15.78
N ARG A 122 4.33 8.48 16.94
CA ARG A 122 4.75 9.09 18.21
C ARG A 122 6.26 8.91 18.42
N ARG A 123 6.89 9.86 19.10
CA ARG A 123 8.29 9.76 19.52
C ARG A 123 8.37 9.18 20.93
N GLY A 124 9.26 8.21 21.15
CA GLY A 124 9.58 7.64 22.46
C GLY A 124 11.04 7.20 22.48
N ASN A 125 11.76 7.50 23.56
CA ASN A 125 13.19 7.19 23.71
C ASN A 125 14.03 7.62 22.49
N GLY A 126 13.76 8.83 21.98
CA GLY A 126 14.48 9.38 20.82
C GLY A 126 14.04 8.85 19.44
N HIS A 127 13.17 7.84 19.37
CA HIS A 127 12.80 7.16 18.12
C HIS A 127 11.30 7.26 17.82
N TYR A 128 10.95 7.23 16.54
CA TYR A 128 9.56 7.14 16.10
C TYR A 128 9.05 5.70 16.18
N LEU A 129 8.01 5.49 16.99
CA LEU A 129 7.44 4.19 17.31
C LEU A 129 6.19 3.92 16.48
N VAL A 130 6.19 2.80 15.76
CA VAL A 130 5.03 2.31 15.00
C VAL A 130 4.08 1.52 15.91
N PRO A 131 2.78 1.47 15.58
CA PRO A 131 1.84 0.60 16.29
C PRO A 131 2.21 -0.87 16.09
N SER A 132 2.00 -1.67 17.14
CA SER A 132 2.15 -3.12 17.04
C SER A 132 1.00 -3.74 16.22
N LEU A 133 1.16 -4.99 15.81
CA LEU A 133 0.10 -5.79 15.18
C LEU A 133 -1.22 -5.73 15.97
N TYR A 134 -1.14 -5.88 17.30
CA TYR A 134 -2.31 -5.80 18.17
C TYR A 134 -3.00 -4.44 18.08
N VAL A 135 -2.24 -3.35 18.13
CA VAL A 135 -2.80 -1.97 18.06
C VAL A 135 -3.44 -1.72 16.69
N ILE A 136 -2.82 -2.17 15.61
CA ILE A 136 -3.37 -2.08 14.26
C ILE A 136 -4.72 -2.82 14.19
N ARG A 137 -4.74 -4.09 14.62
CA ARG A 137 -5.94 -4.92 14.59
C ARG A 137 -7.06 -4.35 15.45
N ASP A 138 -6.80 -4.04 16.72
CA ASP A 138 -7.81 -3.49 17.64
C ASP A 138 -8.39 -2.17 17.12
N CYS A 139 -7.54 -1.28 16.58
CA CYS A 139 -7.97 -0.01 16.03
C CYS A 139 -8.88 -0.17 14.81
N LEU A 140 -8.47 -1.00 13.83
CA LEU A 140 -9.25 -1.19 12.60
C LEU A 140 -10.58 -1.92 12.88
N VAL A 141 -10.57 -2.93 13.75
CA VAL A 141 -11.81 -3.64 14.14
C VAL A 141 -12.80 -2.71 14.82
N ARG A 142 -12.33 -1.79 15.68
CA ARG A 142 -13.20 -0.82 16.36
C ARG A 142 -13.74 0.29 15.46
N LEU A 143 -12.95 0.73 14.48
CA LEU A 143 -13.40 1.73 13.51
C LEU A 143 -14.52 1.17 12.63
N GLY A 144 -14.41 -0.11 12.25
CA GLY A 144 -15.31 -0.72 11.29
C GLY A 144 -15.11 -0.18 9.86
N PRO A 145 -15.64 -0.87 8.84
CA PRO A 145 -15.49 -0.47 7.45
C PRO A 145 -16.20 0.85 7.13
N GLU A 146 -17.38 1.09 7.71
CA GLU A 146 -18.20 2.27 7.43
C GLU A 146 -17.53 3.60 7.81
N ALA A 147 -16.70 3.59 8.85
CA ALA A 147 -15.94 4.78 9.23
C ALA A 147 -14.83 5.10 8.22
N LEU A 148 -14.28 4.08 7.55
CA LEU A 148 -13.21 4.22 6.56
C LEU A 148 -13.76 4.58 5.16
N ASP A 149 -14.95 4.08 4.81
CA ASP A 149 -15.58 4.30 3.49
C ASP A 149 -16.19 5.70 3.33
N ARG A 150 -16.42 6.42 4.43
CA ARG A 150 -17.04 7.76 4.46
C ARG A 150 -16.32 8.83 3.62
N ARG A 151 -15.11 8.54 3.13
CA ARG A 151 -14.34 9.39 2.18
C ARG A 151 -13.93 8.67 0.88
N GLY A 152 -14.20 7.37 0.74
CA GLY A 152 -13.85 6.57 -0.45
C GLY A 152 -14.88 6.64 -1.59
N SER A 153 -16.08 7.14 -1.31
CA SER A 153 -17.15 7.36 -2.27
C SER A 153 -16.97 8.66 -3.07
N VAL A 154 -15.87 8.79 -3.82
CA VAL A 154 -15.81 9.68 -4.99
C VAL A 154 -15.03 8.96 -6.09
N ALA A 155 -15.73 8.12 -6.84
CA ALA A 155 -15.42 7.72 -8.21
C ALA A 155 -16.59 6.85 -8.72
N ASP A 156 -17.69 7.50 -9.05
CA ASP A 156 -18.53 7.15 -10.21
C ASP A 156 -18.29 8.23 -11.27
#